data_AF-A0A7S0RGL0-F1
#
_entry.id   AF-A0A7S0RGL0-F1
#
_cell.length_a   1.000
_cell.length_b   1.000
_cell.length_c   1.000
_cell.angle_alpha   90.00
_cell.angle_beta   90.00
_cell.angle_gamma   90.00
#
_symmetry.space_group_name_H-M   'P 1'
#
loop_
_entity.id
_entity.type
_entity.pdbx_description
1 polymer ?
#
loop_
_entity_poly.entity_id
_entity_poly.type
_entity_poly.pdbx_seq_one_letter_code
_entity_poly.pdbx_strand_id
1 'polypeptide(L)'
;AEASMSRPPHTAGGGRSSRQRRPETRDGLKAPVKQPGPPPLHNIHLHKRFRRALQDVFAHYATLDVASTHLCDWEHCEQVNRTMSREEFIKFLMNFQVLPQLISRQQVAVEMDVMEEELDCVSYTLPEFFELLLRCAAIIGDQIKYKFGNPSSTVTEISALRKFAMYSDSPHMRQYVGDLVQERMVGLREQRKPPRNIEKVKIIEYKAQLHAALQQKYLMTARRQWAPEGRRHLHELPWAKGSIK
;
A
#
# COMPACT_ATOMS: atom_id res chain seq x y z
N ALA A 1 -35.32 51.64 -37.93
CA ALA A 1 -34.71 52.55 -36.95
C ALA A 1 -33.24 52.18 -36.86
N GLU A 2 -32.46 52.91 -37.64
CA GLU A 2 -31.01 52.80 -37.82
C GLU A 2 -30.27 53.23 -36.55
N ALA A 3 -29.15 52.57 -36.25
CA ALA A 3 -28.08 53.17 -35.46
C ALA A 3 -26.74 52.58 -35.96
N SER A 4 -26.22 53.29 -36.95
CA SER A 4 -24.87 53.17 -37.51
C SER A 4 -23.84 53.87 -36.61
N MET A 5 -22.57 53.64 -36.93
CA MET A 5 -21.38 54.47 -36.62
C MET A 5 -20.67 54.14 -35.28
N SER A 6 -19.35 54.00 -35.16
CA SER A 6 -18.22 54.44 -35.99
C SER A 6 -16.94 53.64 -35.68
N ARG A 7 -16.14 53.35 -36.71
CA ARG A 7 -14.69 53.03 -36.61
C ARG A 7 -13.87 54.33 -36.70
N PRO A 8 -12.71 54.43 -36.05
CA PRO A 8 -11.65 55.37 -36.43
C PRO A 8 -10.50 54.70 -37.21
N PRO A 9 -9.68 55.49 -37.93
CA PRO A 9 -8.77 55.01 -38.97
C PRO A 9 -7.28 54.98 -38.57
N HIS A 10 -6.53 54.36 -39.49
CA HIS A 10 -5.08 54.21 -39.66
C HIS A 10 -4.14 55.30 -39.13
N THR A 11 -2.98 54.85 -38.65
CA THR A 11 -1.70 55.55 -38.82
C THR A 11 -0.63 54.60 -39.37
N ALA A 12 -0.13 54.96 -40.56
CA ALA A 12 1.06 54.42 -41.18
C ALA A 12 2.27 55.26 -40.78
N GLY A 13 3.46 54.65 -40.66
CA GLY A 13 4.70 55.41 -40.48
C GLY A 13 5.96 54.54 -40.50
N GLY A 14 6.75 54.70 -41.57
CA GLY A 14 8.21 54.56 -41.69
C GLY A 14 8.89 53.37 -41.01
N GLY A 15 9.52 52.43 -41.73
CA GLY A 15 10.62 52.73 -42.65
C GLY A 15 11.91 53.02 -41.88
N ARG A 16 12.72 51.98 -41.63
CA ARG A 16 14.18 52.12 -41.49
C ARG A 16 14.91 50.81 -41.77
N SER A 17 15.65 50.89 -42.86
CA SER A 17 16.71 50.03 -43.33
C SER A 17 17.80 49.74 -42.29
N SER A 18 18.32 48.51 -42.39
CA SER A 18 19.75 48.17 -42.37
C SER A 18 20.53 48.38 -41.07
N ARG A 19 20.67 47.29 -40.30
CA ARG A 19 22.00 46.90 -39.79
C ARG A 19 22.05 45.39 -39.57
N GLN A 20 22.58 44.69 -40.56
CA GLN A 20 23.16 43.35 -40.39
C GLN A 20 24.22 43.42 -39.30
N ARG A 21 23.91 42.92 -38.10
CA ARG A 21 24.92 42.43 -37.16
C ARG A 21 24.96 40.92 -37.33
N ARG A 22 26.11 40.42 -37.80
CA ARG A 22 26.47 39.00 -37.75
C ARG A 22 26.31 38.53 -36.29
N PRO A 23 25.53 37.48 -36.01
CA PRO A 23 25.65 36.77 -34.76
C PRO A 23 26.99 36.05 -34.78
N GLU A 24 27.83 36.38 -33.81
CA GLU A 24 29.00 35.58 -33.46
C GLU A 24 28.53 34.15 -33.18
N THR A 25 29.11 33.21 -33.91
CA THR A 25 29.03 31.77 -33.66
C THR A 25 29.52 31.51 -32.24
N ARG A 26 28.57 31.47 -31.30
CA ARG A 26 28.80 30.94 -29.96
C ARG A 26 28.81 29.43 -30.08
N ASP A 27 30.01 28.89 -30.05
CA ASP A 27 30.29 27.46 -29.96
C ASP A 27 29.45 26.79 -28.85
N GLY A 28 28.85 25.64 -29.19
CA GLY A 28 28.86 24.51 -28.29
C GLY A 28 27.65 24.26 -27.38
N LEU A 29 26.51 24.93 -27.53
CA LEU A 29 25.27 24.46 -26.89
C LEU A 29 24.54 23.52 -27.84
N LYS A 30 24.87 22.23 -27.75
CA LYS A 30 24.07 21.15 -28.32
C LYS A 30 22.62 21.39 -27.92
N ALA A 31 21.75 21.60 -28.91
CA ALA A 31 20.31 21.63 -28.67
C ALA A 31 19.94 20.40 -27.82
N PRO A 32 19.13 20.54 -26.76
CA PRO A 32 18.68 19.40 -25.98
C PRO A 32 18.06 18.44 -26.98
N VAL A 33 18.64 17.23 -27.04
CA VAL A 33 18.11 16.13 -27.81
C VAL A 33 16.66 16.01 -27.37
N LYS A 34 15.71 16.37 -28.25
CA LYS A 34 14.30 16.07 -28.05
C LYS A 34 14.24 14.57 -27.80
N GLN A 35 14.06 14.20 -26.54
CA GLN A 35 13.80 12.80 -26.22
C GLN A 35 12.60 12.40 -27.08
N PRO A 36 12.68 11.29 -27.82
CA PRO A 36 11.50 10.79 -28.51
C PRO A 36 10.40 10.68 -27.45
N GLY A 37 9.30 11.42 -27.65
CA GLY A 37 8.16 11.36 -26.75
C GLY A 37 7.75 9.90 -26.54
N PRO A 38 7.21 9.55 -25.37
CA PRO A 38 6.73 8.20 -25.12
C PRO A 38 5.86 7.75 -26.31
N PRO A 39 6.04 6.50 -26.80
CA PRO A 39 5.27 6.02 -27.94
C PRO A 39 3.77 6.22 -27.64
N PRO A 40 2.96 6.66 -28.62
CA PRO A 40 1.54 6.84 -28.40
C PRO A 40 0.94 5.54 -27.89
N LEU A 41 0.37 5.58 -26.67
CA LEU A 41 -0.12 4.43 -25.90
C LEU A 41 -1.39 3.77 -26.52
N HIS A 42 -1.66 4.04 -27.79
CA HIS A 42 -2.92 3.76 -28.49
C HIS A 42 -3.20 2.28 -28.79
N ASN A 43 -2.41 1.34 -28.24
CA ASN A 43 -2.60 -0.08 -28.47
C ASN A 43 -2.55 -0.90 -27.16
N ILE A 44 -3.20 -0.39 -26.12
CA ILE A 44 -3.57 -1.24 -24.98
C ILE A 44 -4.51 -2.33 -25.52
N HIS A 45 -3.96 -3.52 -25.76
CA HIS A 45 -4.73 -4.72 -26.08
C HIS A 45 -5.40 -5.22 -24.80
N LEU A 46 -6.40 -4.46 -24.33
CA LEU A 46 -7.30 -4.93 -23.29
C LEU A 46 -7.91 -6.25 -23.74
N HIS A 47 -7.83 -7.24 -22.85
CA HIS A 47 -8.37 -8.56 -23.12
C HIS A 47 -9.83 -8.40 -23.57
N LYS A 48 -10.13 -8.72 -24.84
CA LYS A 48 -11.42 -8.44 -25.49
C LYS A 48 -12.63 -8.83 -24.64
N ARG A 49 -12.44 -9.86 -23.80
CA ARG A 49 -13.39 -10.36 -22.81
C ARG A 49 -13.94 -9.29 -21.85
N PHE A 50 -13.13 -8.35 -21.39
CA PHE A 50 -13.53 -7.39 -20.35
C PHE A 50 -13.86 -6.01 -20.90
N ARG A 51 -13.63 -5.76 -22.20
CA ARG A 51 -13.82 -4.45 -22.81
C ARG A 51 -15.24 -3.92 -22.60
N ARG A 52 -16.26 -4.72 -22.92
CA ARG A 52 -17.67 -4.30 -22.81
C ARG A 52 -18.06 -4.02 -21.36
N ALA A 53 -17.71 -4.92 -20.43
CA ALA A 53 -18.01 -4.73 -19.01
C ALA A 53 -17.34 -3.45 -18.47
N LEU A 54 -16.12 -3.14 -18.89
CA LEU A 54 -15.45 -1.92 -18.47
C LEU A 54 -16.03 -0.65 -19.13
N GLN A 55 -16.52 -0.75 -20.38
CA GLN A 55 -17.26 0.33 -21.03
C GLN A 55 -18.55 0.65 -20.27
N ASP A 56 -19.30 -0.38 -19.87
CA ASP A 56 -20.53 -0.23 -19.09
C ASP A 56 -20.24 0.41 -17.72
N VAL A 57 -19.15 -0.02 -17.07
CA VAL A 57 -18.70 0.58 -15.82
C VAL A 57 -18.28 2.04 -16.03
N PHE A 58 -17.47 2.35 -17.04
CA PHE A 58 -17.10 3.73 -17.36
C PHE A 58 -18.35 4.60 -17.56
N ALA A 59 -19.29 4.14 -18.39
CA ALA A 59 -20.53 4.85 -18.65
C ALA A 59 -21.34 5.11 -17.36
N HIS A 60 -21.42 4.13 -16.47
CA HIS A 60 -22.08 4.30 -15.18
C HIS A 60 -21.42 5.37 -14.31
N TYR A 61 -20.09 5.39 -14.24
CA TYR A 61 -19.38 6.34 -13.38
C TYR A 61 -19.26 7.74 -13.97
N ALA A 62 -19.12 7.87 -15.30
CA ALA A 62 -19.03 9.15 -16.02
C ALA A 62 -20.38 9.90 -16.13
N THR A 63 -21.44 9.36 -15.52
CA THR A 63 -22.80 9.91 -15.57
C THR A 63 -23.44 10.01 -14.19
N LEU A 64 -22.62 9.93 -13.12
CA LEU A 64 -23.10 10.00 -11.75
C LEU A 64 -23.68 11.37 -11.37
N ASP A 65 -23.22 12.42 -12.04
CA ASP A 65 -23.68 13.80 -11.87
C ASP A 65 -24.97 14.10 -12.68
N VAL A 66 -25.37 13.20 -13.58
CA VAL A 66 -26.55 13.37 -14.42
C VAL A 66 -27.81 12.95 -13.66
N ALA A 67 -28.79 13.85 -13.59
CA ALA A 67 -30.03 13.63 -12.84
C ALA A 67 -30.90 12.44 -13.33
N SER A 68 -30.62 11.90 -14.53
CA SER A 68 -31.37 10.79 -15.13
C SER A 68 -30.45 9.60 -15.44
N THR A 69 -30.17 8.79 -14.43
CA THR A 69 -29.33 7.58 -14.50
C THR A 69 -29.92 6.47 -15.39
N HIS A 70 -31.23 6.51 -15.67
CA HIS A 70 -31.93 5.48 -16.44
C HIS A 70 -31.66 5.51 -17.95
N LEU A 71 -30.89 6.49 -18.45
CA LEU A 71 -30.66 6.71 -19.89
C LEU A 71 -29.19 6.66 -20.31
N CYS A 72 -28.26 6.33 -19.40
CA CYS A 72 -26.83 6.36 -19.70
C CYS A 72 -26.29 4.96 -19.96
N ASP A 73 -26.49 4.48 -21.19
CA ASP A 73 -25.76 3.35 -21.75
C ASP A 73 -24.43 3.82 -22.39
N TRP A 74 -23.57 2.85 -22.75
CA TRP A 74 -22.30 3.15 -23.41
C TRP A 74 -22.50 3.92 -24.73
N GLU A 75 -23.54 3.59 -25.50
CA GLU A 75 -23.82 4.24 -26.79
C GLU A 75 -24.08 5.74 -26.62
N HIS A 76 -24.86 6.11 -25.60
CA HIS A 76 -25.08 7.52 -25.27
C HIS A 76 -23.78 8.21 -24.85
N CYS A 77 -22.99 7.58 -23.97
CA CYS A 77 -21.71 8.12 -23.52
C CYS A 77 -20.73 8.35 -24.67
N GLU A 78 -20.69 7.43 -25.64
CA GLU A 78 -19.86 7.55 -26.85
C GLU A 78 -20.35 8.69 -27.75
N GLN A 79 -21.66 8.81 -27.98
CA GLN A 79 -22.23 9.86 -28.82
C GLN A 79 -21.97 11.29 -28.29
N VAL A 80 -22.01 11.46 -26.97
CA VAL A 80 -21.80 12.78 -26.34
C VAL A 80 -20.36 13.01 -25.85
N ASN A 81 -19.44 12.09 -26.15
CA ASN A 81 -18.04 12.10 -25.68
C ASN A 81 -17.94 12.32 -24.16
N ARG A 82 -18.68 11.52 -23.37
CA ARG A 82 -18.62 11.62 -21.90
C ARG A 82 -17.20 11.41 -21.40
N THR A 83 -16.84 12.24 -20.42
CA THR A 83 -15.61 12.13 -19.65
C THR A 83 -15.94 11.88 -18.19
N MET A 84 -14.99 11.28 -17.48
CA MET A 84 -15.08 10.98 -16.06
C MET A 84 -14.26 11.99 -15.26
N SER A 85 -14.83 12.55 -14.21
CA SER A 85 -14.09 13.44 -13.30
C SER A 85 -13.12 12.67 -12.40
N ARG A 86 -12.22 13.40 -11.76
CA ARG A 86 -11.31 12.89 -10.73
C ARG A 86 -12.05 12.19 -9.59
N GLU A 87 -13.10 12.82 -9.07
CA GLU A 87 -13.91 12.30 -7.98
C GLU A 87 -14.64 11.01 -8.39
N GLU A 88 -15.15 10.94 -9.61
CA GLU A 88 -15.82 9.78 -10.16
C GLU A 88 -14.87 8.58 -10.29
N PHE A 89 -13.64 8.81 -10.77
CA PHE A 89 -12.62 7.77 -10.85
C PHE A 89 -12.23 7.23 -9.46
N ILE A 90 -12.03 8.13 -8.48
CA ILE A 90 -11.75 7.72 -7.10
C ILE A 90 -12.91 6.92 -6.52
N LYS A 91 -14.16 7.35 -6.75
CA LYS A 91 -15.36 6.64 -6.29
C LYS A 91 -15.47 5.25 -6.93
N PHE A 92 -15.14 5.12 -8.21
CA PHE A 92 -15.02 3.84 -8.89
C PHE A 92 -14.01 2.92 -8.17
N LEU A 93 -12.78 3.39 -7.91
CA LEU A 93 -11.76 2.58 -7.22
C LEU A 93 -12.18 2.18 -5.79
N MET A 94 -12.90 3.05 -5.08
CA MET A 94 -13.45 2.72 -3.76
C MET A 94 -14.52 1.63 -3.83
N ASN A 95 -15.47 1.74 -4.76
CA ASN A 95 -16.56 0.78 -4.91
C ASN A 95 -16.07 -0.61 -5.32
N PHE A 96 -14.99 -0.69 -6.11
CA PHE A 96 -14.33 -1.95 -6.47
C PHE A 96 -13.30 -2.43 -5.44
N GLN A 97 -13.24 -1.80 -4.26
CA GLN A 97 -12.34 -2.15 -3.15
C GLN A 97 -10.84 -2.11 -3.53
N VAL A 98 -10.49 -1.34 -4.55
CA VAL A 98 -9.09 -1.06 -4.91
C VAL A 98 -8.50 -0.09 -3.88
N LEU A 99 -9.26 0.95 -3.53
CA LEU A 99 -8.95 1.85 -2.42
C LEU A 99 -9.64 1.38 -1.12
N PRO A 100 -8.99 1.48 0.05
CA PRO A 100 -7.55 1.74 0.27
C PRO A 100 -6.71 0.45 0.26
N GLN A 101 -7.28 -0.71 -0.10
CA GLN A 101 -6.70 -2.01 0.20
C GLN A 101 -5.50 -2.36 -0.69
N LEU A 102 -5.61 -2.09 -1.99
CA LEU A 102 -4.57 -2.43 -2.95
C LEU A 102 -3.58 -1.28 -3.13
N ILE A 103 -4.10 -0.06 -3.18
CA ILE A 103 -3.33 1.17 -3.39
C ILE A 103 -3.88 2.25 -2.46
N SER A 104 -3.03 3.22 -2.11
CA SER A 104 -3.46 4.36 -1.29
C SER A 104 -4.07 5.47 -2.15
N ARG A 105 -4.95 6.29 -1.56
CA ARG A 105 -5.54 7.44 -2.26
C ARG A 105 -4.48 8.44 -2.74
N GLN A 106 -3.41 8.63 -1.96
CA GLN A 106 -2.31 9.52 -2.31
C GLN A 106 -1.56 9.04 -3.55
N GLN A 107 -1.27 7.75 -3.65
CA GLN A 107 -0.60 7.18 -4.82
C GLN A 107 -1.43 7.31 -6.09
N VAL A 108 -2.75 7.07 -6.00
CA VAL A 108 -3.65 7.31 -7.12
C VAL A 108 -3.66 8.79 -7.49
N ALA A 109 -3.71 9.69 -6.52
CA ALA A 109 -3.71 11.12 -6.79
C ALA A 109 -2.46 11.57 -7.56
N VAL A 110 -1.27 11.05 -7.19
CA VAL A 110 -0.02 11.33 -7.90
C VAL A 110 -0.08 10.88 -9.36
N GLU A 111 -0.60 9.68 -9.65
CA GLU A 111 -0.72 9.21 -11.03
C GLU A 111 -1.72 10.02 -11.85
N MET A 112 -2.80 10.48 -11.20
CA MET A 112 -3.77 11.37 -11.84
C MET A 112 -3.12 12.71 -12.18
N ASP A 113 -2.38 13.32 -11.25
CA ASP A 113 -1.67 14.58 -11.49
C ASP A 113 -0.68 14.45 -12.65
N VAL A 114 0.11 13.35 -12.67
CA VAL A 114 1.06 13.08 -13.76
C VAL A 114 0.34 12.94 -15.11
N MET A 115 -0.78 12.21 -15.16
CA MET A 115 -1.50 12.04 -16.41
C MET A 115 -2.21 13.33 -16.88
N GLU A 116 -2.77 14.10 -15.94
CA GLU A 116 -3.36 15.42 -16.20
C GLU A 116 -2.33 16.37 -16.80
N GLU A 117 -1.09 16.37 -16.28
CA GLU A 117 0.03 17.14 -16.82
C GLU A 117 0.52 16.63 -18.19
N GLU A 118 0.61 15.31 -18.37
CA GLU A 118 1.10 14.70 -19.63
C GLU A 118 0.14 14.92 -20.81
N LEU A 119 -1.16 14.93 -20.54
CA LEU A 119 -2.21 15.00 -21.56
C LEU A 119 -2.92 16.35 -21.62
N ASP A 120 -2.59 17.29 -20.73
CA ASP A 120 -3.28 18.57 -20.56
C ASP A 120 -4.81 18.39 -20.41
N CYS A 121 -5.20 17.45 -19.54
CA CYS A 121 -6.59 17.06 -19.35
C CYS A 121 -7.09 17.35 -17.92
N VAL A 122 -8.38 17.63 -17.77
CA VAL A 122 -9.06 17.86 -16.46
C VAL A 122 -10.05 16.74 -16.14
N SER A 123 -10.39 15.93 -17.14
CA SER A 123 -11.35 14.83 -17.06
C SER A 123 -10.93 13.73 -18.02
N TYR A 124 -11.34 12.49 -17.76
CA TYR A 124 -10.81 11.32 -18.46
C TYR A 124 -11.83 10.73 -19.42
N THR A 125 -11.46 10.67 -20.68
CA THR A 125 -12.10 9.84 -21.70
C THR A 125 -11.92 8.35 -21.39
N LEU A 126 -12.63 7.46 -22.08
CA LEU A 126 -12.49 6.01 -21.89
C LEU A 126 -11.02 5.51 -22.06
N PRO A 127 -10.26 5.92 -23.09
CA PRO A 127 -8.86 5.54 -23.20
C PRO A 127 -8.01 5.97 -22.00
N GLU A 128 -8.19 7.19 -21.51
CA GLU A 128 -7.46 7.74 -20.36
C GLU A 128 -7.84 7.02 -19.06
N PHE A 129 -9.12 6.65 -18.90
CA PHE A 129 -9.58 5.79 -17.82
C PHE A 129 -8.85 4.43 -17.81
N PHE A 130 -8.67 3.81 -18.98
CA PHE A 130 -7.92 2.56 -19.08
C PHE A 130 -6.44 2.73 -18.77
N GLU A 131 -5.84 3.80 -19.23
CA GLU A 131 -4.45 4.13 -18.93
C GLU A 131 -4.24 4.31 -17.42
N LEU A 132 -5.09 5.08 -16.73
CA LEU A 132 -5.03 5.21 -15.27
C LEU A 132 -5.19 3.87 -14.54
N LEU A 133 -6.10 3.02 -15.02
CA LEU A 133 -6.28 1.67 -14.47
C LEU A 133 -5.00 0.83 -14.57
N LEU A 134 -4.30 0.91 -15.71
CA LEU A 134 -3.04 0.20 -15.91
C LEU A 134 -1.93 0.76 -15.02
N ARG A 135 -1.81 2.09 -14.89
CA ARG A 135 -0.86 2.73 -13.98
C ARG A 135 -1.10 2.30 -12.54
N CYS A 136 -2.36 2.29 -12.09
CA CYS A 136 -2.73 1.76 -10.79
C CYS A 136 -2.35 0.27 -10.63
N ALA A 137 -2.62 -0.55 -11.65
CA ALA A 137 -2.28 -1.97 -11.63
C ALA A 137 -0.75 -2.22 -11.55
N ALA A 138 0.05 -1.40 -12.24
CA ALA A 138 1.50 -1.46 -12.17
C ALA A 138 2.01 -1.15 -10.75
N ILE A 139 1.51 -0.07 -10.14
CA ILE A 139 1.83 0.29 -8.75
C ILE A 139 1.46 -0.84 -7.78
N ILE A 140 0.28 -1.43 -7.94
CA ILE A 140 -0.15 -2.56 -7.10
C ILE A 140 0.82 -3.73 -7.28
N GLY A 141 1.20 -4.04 -8.53
CA GLY A 141 2.18 -5.06 -8.87
C GLY A 141 3.52 -4.88 -8.15
N ASP A 142 4.06 -3.66 -8.17
CA ASP A 142 5.33 -3.33 -7.52
C ASP A 142 5.26 -3.44 -5.99
N GLN A 143 4.07 -3.19 -5.40
CA GLN A 143 3.87 -3.26 -3.96
C GLN A 143 3.63 -4.67 -3.43
N ILE A 144 3.30 -5.65 -4.27
CA ILE A 144 2.96 -7.02 -3.83
C ILE A 144 4.02 -7.56 -2.89
N LYS A 145 5.30 -7.58 -3.31
CA LYS A 145 6.39 -8.14 -2.52
C LYS A 145 6.53 -7.47 -1.15
N TYR A 146 6.51 -6.14 -1.16
CA TYR A 146 6.65 -5.33 0.05
C TYR A 146 5.50 -5.58 1.03
N LYS A 147 4.26 -5.54 0.56
CA LYS A 147 3.08 -5.76 1.41
C LYS A 147 3.06 -7.18 1.99
N PHE A 148 3.44 -8.20 1.23
CA PHE A 148 3.52 -9.56 1.74
C PHE A 148 4.61 -9.74 2.80
N GLY A 149 5.79 -9.12 2.61
CA GLY A 149 6.88 -9.15 3.57
C GLY A 149 6.66 -8.29 4.81
N ASN A 150 5.80 -7.26 4.74
CA ASN A 150 5.53 -6.37 5.87
C ASN A 150 4.56 -7.02 6.87
N PRO A 151 4.98 -7.24 8.14
CA PRO A 151 4.12 -7.82 9.18
C PRO A 151 2.95 -6.92 9.57
N SER A 152 3.06 -5.60 9.35
CA SER A 152 2.00 -4.63 9.63
C SER A 152 0.87 -4.65 8.60
N SER A 153 1.05 -5.30 7.44
CA SER A 153 0.00 -5.41 6.43
C SER A 153 -1.18 -6.21 6.99
N THR A 154 -2.38 -5.69 6.78
CA THR A 154 -3.61 -6.28 7.30
C THR A 154 -4.02 -7.54 6.53
N VAL A 155 -4.82 -8.40 7.16
CA VAL A 155 -5.35 -9.62 6.51
C VAL A 155 -6.20 -9.25 5.28
N THR A 156 -6.92 -8.13 5.33
CA THR A 156 -7.75 -7.64 4.23
C THR A 156 -6.91 -7.24 3.02
N GLU A 157 -5.81 -6.51 3.22
CA GLU A 157 -4.88 -6.15 2.13
C GLU A 157 -4.26 -7.39 1.49
N ILE A 158 -3.79 -8.34 2.29
CA ILE A 158 -3.19 -9.59 1.80
C ILE A 158 -4.23 -10.42 1.03
N SER A 159 -5.46 -10.49 1.52
CA SER A 159 -6.55 -11.15 0.82
C SER A 159 -6.89 -10.46 -0.51
N ALA A 160 -6.90 -9.12 -0.54
CA ALA A 160 -7.16 -8.34 -1.75
C ALA A 160 -6.06 -8.57 -2.80
N LEU A 161 -4.78 -8.50 -2.41
CA LEU A 161 -3.64 -8.77 -3.31
C LEU A 161 -3.65 -10.20 -3.85
N ARG A 162 -4.01 -11.17 -3.01
CA ARG A 162 -4.18 -12.55 -3.46
C ARG A 162 -5.28 -12.66 -4.51
N LYS A 163 -6.44 -12.03 -4.30
CA LYS A 163 -7.52 -12.00 -5.31
C LYS A 163 -7.03 -11.36 -6.61
N PHE A 164 -6.38 -10.21 -6.52
CA PHE A 164 -5.80 -9.51 -7.68
C PHE A 164 -4.89 -10.44 -8.49
N ALA A 165 -3.94 -11.12 -7.84
CA ALA A 165 -3.03 -12.05 -8.51
C ALA A 165 -3.74 -13.27 -9.09
N MET A 166 -4.72 -13.83 -8.38
CA MET A 166 -5.49 -15.00 -8.84
C MET A 166 -6.29 -14.72 -10.12
N TYR A 167 -6.73 -13.49 -10.33
CA TYR A 167 -7.42 -13.06 -11.55
C TYR A 167 -6.46 -12.59 -12.66
N SER A 168 -5.15 -12.56 -12.40
CA SER A 168 -4.17 -12.33 -13.47
C SER A 168 -4.14 -13.53 -14.42
N ASP A 169 -4.11 -13.27 -15.73
CA ASP A 169 -3.92 -14.32 -16.73
C ASP A 169 -2.52 -14.94 -16.66
N SER A 170 -1.54 -14.23 -16.08
CA SER A 170 -0.15 -14.69 -15.95
C SER A 170 -0.03 -15.84 -14.93
N PRO A 171 0.34 -17.06 -15.35
CA PRO A 171 0.60 -18.16 -14.42
C PRO A 171 1.77 -17.85 -13.48
N HIS A 172 2.77 -17.10 -13.96
CA HIS A 172 3.92 -16.68 -13.15
C HIS A 172 3.50 -15.75 -12.01
N MET A 173 2.59 -14.81 -12.25
CA MET A 173 2.07 -13.93 -11.20
C MET A 173 1.32 -14.73 -10.12
N ARG A 174 0.49 -15.70 -10.54
CA ARG A 174 -0.24 -16.57 -9.61
C ARG A 174 0.71 -17.41 -8.76
N GLN A 175 1.72 -18.01 -9.36
CA GLN A 175 2.74 -18.79 -8.66
C GLN A 175 3.54 -17.92 -7.69
N TYR A 176 4.03 -16.77 -8.17
CA TYR A 176 4.80 -15.82 -7.38
C TYR A 176 4.06 -15.38 -6.11
N VAL A 177 2.77 -15.01 -6.23
CA VAL A 177 1.97 -14.65 -5.06
C VAL A 177 1.68 -15.86 -4.17
N GLY A 178 1.54 -17.06 -4.74
CA GLY A 178 1.46 -18.31 -3.97
C GLY A 178 2.69 -18.52 -3.07
N ASP A 179 3.89 -18.30 -3.62
CA ASP A 179 5.15 -18.42 -2.89
C ASP A 179 5.23 -17.38 -1.75
N LEU A 180 4.88 -16.11 -2.03
CA LEU A 180 4.84 -15.05 -1.01
C LEU A 180 3.84 -15.34 0.13
N VAL A 181 2.67 -15.92 -0.18
CA VAL A 181 1.71 -16.35 0.84
C VAL A 181 2.34 -17.43 1.73
N GLN A 182 3.00 -18.40 1.13
CA GLN A 182 3.64 -19.50 1.85
C GLN A 182 4.76 -19.00 2.76
N GLU A 183 5.63 -18.12 2.24
CA GLU A 183 6.71 -17.46 3.00
C GLU A 183 6.16 -16.71 4.22
N ARG A 184 5.11 -15.90 4.02
CA ARG A 184 4.46 -15.17 5.11
C ARG A 184 3.88 -16.11 6.18
N MET A 185 3.25 -17.21 5.77
CA MET A 185 2.70 -18.21 6.69
C MET A 185 3.79 -18.93 7.50
N VAL A 186 4.94 -19.20 6.89
CA VAL A 186 6.11 -19.76 7.59
C VAL A 186 6.66 -18.74 8.59
N GLY A 187 6.88 -17.48 8.17
CA GLY A 187 7.36 -16.41 9.05
C GLY A 187 6.45 -16.17 10.27
N LEU A 188 5.14 -16.16 10.07
CA LEU A 188 4.16 -16.03 11.17
C LEU A 188 4.20 -17.22 12.13
N ARG A 189 4.45 -18.45 11.65
CA ARG A 189 4.61 -19.63 12.51
C ARG A 189 5.88 -19.55 13.34
N GLU A 190 6.96 -19.01 12.80
CA GLU A 190 8.22 -18.83 13.53
C GLU A 190 8.09 -17.76 14.61
N GLN A 191 7.41 -16.64 14.33
CA GLN A 191 7.13 -15.61 15.33
C GLN A 191 6.21 -16.09 16.45
N ARG A 192 5.28 -17.02 16.15
CA ARG A 192 4.37 -17.61 17.15
C ARG A 192 5.02 -18.68 18.03
N LYS A 193 6.24 -19.14 17.73
CA LYS A 193 6.94 -20.02 18.68
C LYS A 193 7.21 -19.16 19.93
N PRO A 194 6.57 -19.45 21.09
CA PRO A 194 6.90 -18.74 22.30
C PRO A 194 8.42 -18.85 22.47
N PRO A 195 9.12 -17.78 22.88
CA PRO A 195 10.56 -17.85 23.08
C PRO A 195 10.82 -19.01 24.02
N ARG A 196 11.36 -20.11 23.47
CA ARG A 196 11.42 -21.43 24.12
C ARG A 196 12.15 -21.40 25.47
N ASN A 197 12.85 -20.31 25.75
CA ASN A 197 13.56 -20.06 26.99
C ASN A 197 12.77 -19.25 28.02
N ILE A 198 11.85 -18.36 27.67
CA ILE A 198 11.27 -17.45 28.70
C ILE A 198 10.29 -18.20 29.60
N GLU A 199 9.45 -19.08 29.08
CA GLU A 199 8.54 -19.88 29.93
C GLU A 199 9.30 -20.94 30.72
N LYS A 200 10.30 -21.60 30.12
CA LYS A 200 11.11 -22.57 30.86
C LYS A 200 11.93 -21.92 31.97
N VAL A 201 12.57 -20.78 31.71
CA VAL A 201 13.34 -20.03 32.71
C VAL A 201 12.41 -19.53 33.80
N LYS A 202 11.25 -18.94 33.49
CA LYS A 202 10.27 -18.51 34.50
C LYS A 202 9.73 -19.66 35.33
N ILE A 203 9.48 -20.83 34.73
CA ILE A 203 9.04 -22.04 35.46
C ILE A 203 10.16 -22.57 36.37
N ILE A 204 11.41 -22.54 35.91
CA ILE A 204 12.58 -22.97 36.71
C ILE A 204 12.80 -22.00 37.88
N GLU A 205 12.77 -20.69 37.64
CA GLU A 205 12.89 -19.65 38.67
C GLU A 205 11.76 -19.77 39.70
N TYR A 206 10.51 -19.94 39.25
CA TYR A 206 9.38 -20.13 40.13
C TYR A 206 9.52 -21.40 41.00
N LYS A 207 9.97 -22.52 40.42
CA LYS A 207 10.23 -23.75 41.18
C LYS A 207 11.35 -23.57 42.21
N ALA A 208 12.41 -22.84 41.87
CA ALA A 208 13.49 -22.54 42.80
C ALA A 208 13.01 -21.67 43.97
N GLN A 209 12.21 -20.63 43.69
CA GLN A 209 11.60 -19.78 44.72
C GLN A 209 10.67 -20.57 45.64
N LEU A 210 9.82 -21.44 45.07
CA LEU A 210 8.92 -22.29 45.85
C LEU A 210 9.69 -23.25 46.77
N HIS A 211 10.76 -23.86 46.27
CA HIS A 211 11.60 -24.76 47.05
C HIS A 211 12.30 -24.03 48.21
N ALA A 212 12.85 -22.84 47.96
CA ALA A 212 13.46 -22.01 49.01
C ALA A 212 12.45 -21.61 50.10
N ALA A 213 11.24 -21.23 49.71
CA ALA A 213 10.16 -20.89 50.65
C ALA A 213 9.75 -22.11 51.52
N LEU A 214 9.66 -23.30 50.93
CA LEU A 214 9.38 -24.54 51.66
C LEU A 214 10.48 -24.88 52.66
N GLN A 215 11.76 -24.75 52.27
CA GLN A 215 12.90 -24.97 53.16
C GLN A 215 12.88 -24.00 54.36
N GLN A 216 12.62 -22.72 54.12
CA GLN A 216 12.50 -21.75 55.22
C GLN A 216 11.34 -22.09 56.16
N LYS A 217 10.18 -22.46 55.63
CA LYS A 217 9.03 -22.89 56.44
C LYS A 217 9.37 -24.11 57.29
N TYR A 218 10.08 -25.09 56.73
CA TYR A 218 10.52 -26.28 57.44
C TYR A 218 11.47 -25.94 58.59
N LEU A 219 12.48 -25.10 58.34
CA LEU A 219 13.42 -24.61 59.36
C LEU A 219 12.73 -23.85 60.49
N MET A 220 11.75 -23.00 60.15
CA MET A 220 10.97 -22.27 61.14
C MET A 220 10.10 -23.20 61.99
N THR A 221 9.53 -24.25 61.39
CA THR A 221 8.72 -25.25 62.10
C THR A 221 9.58 -26.12 63.01
N ALA A 222 10.73 -26.58 62.53
CA ALA A 222 11.71 -27.33 63.32
C ALA A 222 12.20 -26.50 64.52
N ARG A 223 12.55 -25.22 64.32
CA ARG A 223 12.94 -24.30 65.41
C ARG A 223 11.85 -24.12 66.46
N ARG A 224 10.57 -24.06 66.05
CA ARG A 224 9.43 -23.95 66.98
C ARG A 224 9.22 -25.23 67.78
N GLN A 225 9.37 -26.40 67.15
CA GLN A 225 9.26 -27.70 67.82
C GLN A 225 10.46 -28.01 68.73
N TRP A 226 11.62 -27.42 68.46
CA TRP A 226 12.87 -27.65 69.22
C TRP A 226 13.14 -26.61 70.33
N ALA A 227 12.21 -25.69 70.57
CA ALA A 227 12.27 -24.77 71.70
C ALA A 227 11.15 -25.07 72.70
N PRO A 228 11.35 -25.07 74.03
CA PRO A 228 12.52 -25.39 74.85
C PRO A 228 12.24 -26.58 75.80
N GLU A 229 11.40 -27.55 75.43
CA GLU A 229 11.21 -28.78 76.24
C GLU A 229 12.34 -29.80 76.06
N GLY A 230 13.12 -29.70 74.97
CA GLY A 230 14.20 -30.63 74.64
C GLY A 230 15.58 -30.33 75.25
N ARG A 231 15.80 -29.18 75.93
CA ARG A 231 17.12 -28.88 76.52
C ARG A 231 17.47 -29.73 77.73
N ARG A 232 16.52 -30.52 78.29
CA ARG A 232 16.79 -31.37 79.46
C ARG A 232 17.33 -32.76 79.12
N HIS A 233 17.35 -33.20 77.86
CA HIS A 233 17.79 -34.56 77.49
C HIS A 233 18.99 -34.64 76.53
N LEU A 234 19.60 -33.51 76.15
CA LEU A 234 20.80 -33.52 75.28
C LEU A 234 22.05 -34.15 75.94
N HIS A 235 22.05 -34.35 77.27
CA HIS A 235 23.11 -35.08 77.98
C HIS A 235 22.95 -36.60 77.96
N GLU A 236 21.84 -37.15 77.45
CA GLU A 236 21.55 -38.59 77.45
C GLU A 236 21.74 -39.26 76.08
N LEU A 237 22.11 -38.50 75.04
CA LEU A 237 22.34 -39.07 73.72
C LEU A 237 23.70 -39.81 73.65
N PRO A 238 23.75 -41.09 73.21
CA PRO A 238 24.94 -41.93 73.24
C PRO A 238 26.15 -41.39 72.45
N TRP A 239 25.91 -40.51 71.48
CA TRP A 239 26.95 -39.94 70.62
C TRP A 239 27.65 -38.71 71.23
N ALA A 240 27.13 -38.13 72.31
CA ALA A 240 27.71 -36.94 72.94
C ALA A 240 28.89 -37.24 73.91
N LYS A 241 29.18 -38.51 74.20
CA LYS A 241 30.29 -38.91 75.10
C LYS A 241 31.63 -39.19 74.39
N GLY A 242 31.74 -38.92 73.09
CA GLY A 242 32.84 -39.41 72.27
C GLY A 242 33.81 -38.39 71.67
N SER A 243 33.75 -37.09 72.00
CA SER A 243 34.59 -36.11 71.31
C SER A 243 35.12 -35.00 72.22
N ILE A 244 35.88 -35.38 73.25
CA ILE A 244 36.94 -34.53 73.81
C ILE A 244 38.20 -35.38 73.93
N LYS A 245 39.03 -35.34 72.89
CA LYS A 245 40.49 -35.38 72.94
C LYS A 245 41.01 -34.56 71.76
#